data_AF-A0A8C3D3N8-F1
#
_entry.id   AF-A0A8C3D3N8-F1
#
_cell.length_a   1.000
_cell.length_b   1.000
_cell.length_c   1.000
_cell.angle_alpha   90.00
_cell.angle_beta   90.00
_cell.angle_gamma   90.00
#
_symmetry.space_group_name_H-M   'P 1'
#
loop_
_entity.id
_entity.type
_entity.pdbx_description
1 polymer ?
#
loop_
_entity_poly.entity_id
_entity_poly.type
_entity_poly.pdbx_seq_one_letter_code
_entity_poly.pdbx_strand_id
1 'polypeptide(L)'
;MSEPRPNRSTTRAEPRSDASPAAPPRPPANQRPPTSATAAPLTARADAAAETSSPGGSVVSRLVMAEGGAEPGDDGPGPSPGPGLALVEGSAGRVGDPGDLVALARQVQQANDFVRANACSKLTVIAEQIRHLQEQARKVLDEANRDADLNHVACNLVKKPGNVYYMYRRESGQRYFSILSPKEWGTTPHEFLGAYKLQHDMSWTPFEDIERRDAEITVLEKLLSRQAALPPCTEPNFQGLTKSHE
;
A
#
# COMPACT_ATOMS: atom_id res chain seq x y z
N MET A 1 22.63 -19.32 -110.68
CA MET A 1 22.72 -20.76 -110.44
C MET A 1 22.37 -21.01 -108.98
N SER A 2 21.23 -21.68 -108.79
CA SER A 2 20.77 -22.47 -107.63
C SER A 2 20.70 -21.83 -106.22
N GLU A 3 19.45 -21.64 -105.78
CA GLU A 3 19.00 -21.55 -104.39
C GLU A 3 19.42 -22.77 -103.54
N PRO A 4 19.27 -22.69 -102.21
CA PRO A 4 18.35 -23.63 -101.58
C PRO A 4 17.32 -22.98 -100.65
N ARG A 5 16.19 -23.67 -100.59
CA ARG A 5 14.88 -23.30 -100.04
C ARG A 5 14.85 -23.16 -98.51
N PRO A 6 13.91 -22.35 -97.98
CA PRO A 6 13.59 -22.26 -96.56
C PRO A 6 12.59 -23.35 -96.14
N ASN A 7 12.75 -23.89 -94.93
CA ASN A 7 11.77 -24.80 -94.35
C ASN A 7 10.73 -24.02 -93.53
N ARG A 8 9.47 -24.06 -94.00
CA ARG A 8 8.26 -23.69 -93.27
C ARG A 8 7.91 -24.79 -92.27
N SER A 9 7.46 -24.42 -91.07
CA SER A 9 6.29 -24.98 -90.38
C SER A 9 6.05 -24.13 -89.12
N THR A 10 5.14 -23.16 -89.15
CA THR A 10 3.69 -23.29 -88.83
C THR A 10 3.40 -22.74 -87.43
N THR A 11 2.77 -21.58 -87.49
CA THR A 11 2.13 -20.72 -86.49
C THR A 11 0.97 -21.40 -85.73
N ARG A 12 0.69 -20.87 -84.52
CA ARG A 12 -0.63 -20.54 -83.92
C ARG A 12 -0.78 -21.14 -82.50
N ALA A 13 -0.59 -20.37 -81.42
CA ALA A 13 -1.43 -19.32 -80.82
C ALA A 13 -2.67 -19.84 -80.04
N GLU A 14 -2.58 -19.70 -78.70
CA GLU A 14 -3.58 -19.09 -77.79
C GLU A 14 -4.84 -19.90 -77.37
N PRO A 15 -5.53 -19.54 -76.25
CA PRO A 15 -5.46 -20.25 -74.97
C PRO A 15 -6.82 -20.80 -74.49
N ARG A 16 -6.83 -21.66 -73.46
CA ARG A 16 -8.04 -22.04 -72.69
C ARG A 16 -7.59 -22.23 -71.23
N SER A 17 -7.98 -21.39 -70.28
CA SER A 17 -9.33 -21.27 -69.67
C SER A 17 -9.78 -22.58 -69.03
N ASP A 18 -9.36 -22.82 -67.79
CA ASP A 18 -10.26 -23.46 -66.83
C ASP A 18 -9.97 -22.95 -65.41
N ALA A 19 -10.86 -22.06 -64.98
CA ALA A 19 -11.01 -21.60 -63.62
C ALA A 19 -11.90 -22.62 -62.91
N SER A 20 -11.39 -23.27 -61.87
CA SER A 20 -12.20 -24.10 -60.98
C SER A 20 -12.79 -23.22 -59.86
N PRO A 21 -14.12 -23.22 -59.65
CA PRO A 21 -14.78 -22.38 -58.65
C PRO A 21 -14.76 -22.99 -57.24
N ALA A 22 -14.92 -22.09 -56.28
CA ALA A 22 -14.88 -22.25 -54.83
C ALA A 22 -15.69 -23.41 -54.22
N ALA A 23 -15.17 -23.93 -53.10
CA ALA A 23 -15.98 -24.58 -52.07
C ALA A 23 -16.01 -23.68 -50.81
N PRO A 24 -17.18 -23.28 -50.30
CA PRO A 24 -17.32 -22.43 -49.11
C PRO A 24 -17.06 -23.19 -47.81
N PRO A 25 -16.69 -22.49 -46.71
CA PRO A 25 -16.61 -23.09 -45.38
C PRO A 25 -18.00 -23.57 -44.91
N ARG A 26 -18.01 -24.69 -44.19
CA ARG A 26 -19.22 -25.32 -43.65
C ARG A 26 -20.01 -24.36 -42.74
N PRO A 27 -21.36 -24.34 -42.82
CA PRO A 27 -22.18 -23.58 -41.88
C PRO A 27 -22.24 -24.24 -40.48
N PRO A 28 -22.55 -23.46 -39.44
CA PRO A 28 -22.74 -23.96 -38.08
C PRO A 28 -24.04 -24.77 -37.96
N ALA A 29 -24.01 -25.84 -37.16
CA ALA A 29 -25.23 -26.50 -36.70
C ALA A 29 -25.99 -25.56 -35.75
N ASN A 30 -27.20 -25.20 -36.15
CA ASN A 30 -28.11 -24.29 -35.44
C ASN A 30 -29.27 -25.07 -34.81
N GLN A 31 -29.88 -24.46 -33.77
CA GLN A 31 -31.21 -24.70 -33.15
C GLN A 31 -31.23 -25.67 -31.94
N ARG A 32 -31.71 -25.32 -30.73
CA ARG A 32 -32.67 -24.29 -30.22
C ARG A 32 -32.66 -24.37 -28.66
N PRO A 33 -33.46 -23.60 -27.87
CA PRO A 33 -33.92 -22.20 -27.91
C PRO A 33 -33.59 -21.44 -26.59
N PRO A 34 -33.93 -20.13 -26.48
CA PRO A 34 -33.59 -19.29 -25.32
C PRO A 34 -34.63 -19.37 -24.19
N THR A 35 -34.17 -19.41 -22.94
CA THR A 35 -35.01 -19.06 -21.78
C THR A 35 -34.88 -17.57 -21.50
N SER A 36 -35.98 -16.89 -21.74
CA SER A 36 -36.35 -15.55 -21.29
C SER A 36 -36.03 -15.29 -19.81
N ALA A 37 -35.37 -14.17 -19.53
CA ALA A 37 -35.58 -13.44 -18.29
C ALA A 37 -35.46 -11.94 -18.56
N THR A 38 -36.63 -11.35 -18.71
CA THR A 38 -36.99 -9.93 -18.78
C THR A 38 -36.18 -9.03 -17.84
N ALA A 39 -35.67 -7.93 -18.39
CA ALA A 39 -35.30 -6.74 -17.65
C ALA A 39 -36.56 -5.92 -17.32
N ALA A 40 -36.68 -5.45 -16.08
CA ALA A 40 -37.43 -4.25 -15.73
C ALA A 40 -36.74 -3.52 -14.56
N PRO A 41 -36.73 -2.17 -14.56
CA PRO A 41 -35.99 -1.35 -13.61
C PRO A 41 -36.84 -1.05 -12.37
N LEU A 42 -36.20 -0.97 -11.19
CA LEU A 42 -36.84 -0.45 -9.99
C LEU A 42 -36.30 0.95 -9.66
N THR A 43 -37.23 1.87 -9.85
CA THR A 43 -37.33 3.27 -9.44
C THR A 43 -36.73 3.63 -8.09
N ALA A 44 -36.15 4.84 -8.09
CA ALA A 44 -35.85 5.65 -6.93
C ALA A 44 -37.01 5.75 -5.94
N ARG A 45 -36.68 5.81 -4.65
CA ARG A 45 -37.52 6.44 -3.66
C ARG A 45 -36.65 7.10 -2.58
N ALA A 46 -36.76 8.42 -2.50
CA ALA A 46 -36.35 9.22 -1.37
C ALA A 46 -37.30 8.95 -0.20
N ASP A 47 -36.79 8.93 1.02
CA ASP A 47 -37.52 9.46 2.16
C ASP A 47 -36.54 9.92 3.24
N ALA A 48 -36.77 11.16 3.66
CA ALA A 48 -36.12 11.83 4.75
C ALA A 48 -36.66 11.30 6.09
N ALA A 49 -35.81 11.23 7.11
CA ALA A 49 -36.27 11.23 8.50
C ALA A 49 -35.30 12.05 9.34
N ALA A 50 -35.90 13.01 10.02
CA ALA A 50 -35.28 14.07 10.78
C ALA A 50 -34.72 13.60 12.14
N GLU A 51 -33.93 14.51 12.69
CA GLU A 51 -33.44 14.65 14.06
C GLU A 51 -34.34 14.07 15.16
N THR A 52 -33.73 13.50 16.19
CA THR A 52 -34.07 13.85 17.58
C THR A 52 -32.84 13.77 18.47
N SER A 53 -32.66 14.85 19.22
CA SER A 53 -31.72 15.07 20.31
C SER A 53 -32.23 14.42 21.62
N SER A 54 -31.33 13.89 22.45
CA SER A 54 -31.10 14.34 23.84
C SER A 54 -30.39 13.32 24.75
N PRO A 55 -29.78 13.79 25.87
CA PRO A 55 -28.69 13.12 26.57
C PRO A 55 -29.10 12.52 27.93
N GLY A 56 -28.20 11.73 28.53
CA GLY A 56 -28.19 11.48 29.97
C GLY A 56 -28.03 10.01 30.33
N GLY A 57 -27.10 9.71 31.24
CA GLY A 57 -27.01 8.37 31.84
C GLY A 57 -25.64 8.01 32.38
N SER A 58 -25.22 8.70 33.44
CA SER A 58 -24.14 8.27 34.32
C SER A 58 -24.45 6.90 34.91
N VAL A 59 -23.55 5.92 34.78
CA VAL A 59 -23.58 4.68 35.57
C VAL A 59 -22.20 4.43 36.17
N VAL A 60 -22.07 4.83 37.44
CA VAL A 60 -20.95 4.49 38.31
C VAL A 60 -21.12 3.04 38.76
N SER A 61 -20.17 2.18 38.41
CA SER A 61 -20.13 0.79 38.89
C SER A 61 -19.72 0.76 40.37
N ARG A 62 -20.64 0.27 41.20
CA ARG A 62 -20.50 0.06 42.64
C ARG A 62 -19.93 -1.34 42.87
N LEU A 63 -18.66 -1.45 43.22
CA LEU A 63 -18.04 -2.71 43.64
C LEU A 63 -18.14 -2.84 45.17
N VAL A 64 -18.82 -3.90 45.60
CA VAL A 64 -19.01 -4.32 46.99
C VAL A 64 -17.76 -5.10 47.41
N MET A 65 -17.14 -4.74 48.53
CA MET A 65 -16.11 -5.55 49.19
C MET A 65 -16.75 -6.33 50.34
N ALA A 66 -16.57 -7.64 50.30
CA ALA A 66 -17.02 -8.59 51.30
C ALA A 66 -16.01 -8.71 52.45
N GLU A 67 -16.58 -8.89 53.64
CA GLU A 67 -15.95 -9.15 54.93
C GLU A 67 -15.26 -10.53 54.96
N GLY A 68 -14.17 -10.64 55.73
CA GLY A 68 -13.50 -11.91 55.98
C GLY A 68 -12.63 -11.89 57.24
N GLY A 69 -13.18 -12.44 58.33
CA GLY A 69 -12.57 -13.55 59.08
C GLY A 69 -11.42 -13.25 60.05
N ALA A 70 -11.71 -13.43 61.33
CA ALA A 70 -10.86 -13.26 62.49
C ALA A 70 -10.06 -14.55 62.90
N GLU A 71 -8.82 -14.34 63.38
CA GLU A 71 -8.09 -15.03 64.49
C GLU A 71 -7.70 -16.54 64.37
N PRO A 72 -6.79 -17.13 65.21
CA PRO A 72 -6.01 -16.58 66.36
C PRO A 72 -4.50 -17.01 66.50
N GLY A 73 -3.76 -16.28 67.36
CA GLY A 73 -2.96 -16.84 68.46
C GLY A 73 -1.50 -17.28 68.23
N ASP A 74 -0.54 -16.58 68.87
CA ASP A 74 0.62 -17.19 69.56
C ASP A 74 1.19 -16.23 70.63
N ASP A 75 1.25 -16.71 71.87
CA ASP A 75 1.74 -16.03 73.08
C ASP A 75 3.23 -16.32 73.31
N GLY A 76 4.06 -15.30 73.59
CA GLY A 76 5.42 -15.52 74.10
C GLY A 76 6.21 -14.23 74.40
N PRO A 77 7.06 -14.18 75.46
CA PRO A 77 7.17 -13.05 76.38
C PRO A 77 8.26 -12.02 76.02
N GLY A 78 8.07 -10.78 76.49
CA GLY A 78 8.94 -9.63 76.22
C GLY A 78 10.28 -9.58 76.98
N PRO A 79 11.04 -8.47 76.80
CA PRO A 79 11.68 -7.83 77.94
C PRO A 79 11.48 -6.30 77.97
N SER A 80 11.47 -5.77 79.19
CA SER A 80 11.32 -4.37 79.60
C SER A 80 12.47 -3.44 79.12
N PRO A 81 12.30 -2.09 79.21
CA PRO A 81 12.99 -1.13 78.36
C PRO A 81 14.32 -0.64 78.91
N GLY A 82 15.33 -0.55 78.03
CA GLY A 82 16.59 0.15 78.30
C GLY A 82 16.51 1.63 77.87
N PRO A 83 17.10 2.56 78.63
CA PRO A 83 16.96 4.01 78.39
C PRO A 83 17.98 4.52 77.37
N GLY A 84 17.54 5.45 76.52
CA GLY A 84 18.45 6.41 75.89
C GLY A 84 18.82 6.12 74.44
N LEU A 85 17.84 6.09 73.54
CA LEU A 85 18.06 6.55 72.18
C LEU A 85 17.03 7.63 71.91
N ALA A 86 17.53 8.85 71.77
CA ALA A 86 16.76 10.03 71.46
C ALA A 86 15.83 9.72 70.27
N LEU A 87 14.52 9.73 70.54
CA LEU A 87 13.55 10.00 69.50
C LEU A 87 13.97 11.33 68.89
N VAL A 88 14.62 11.29 67.74
CA VAL A 88 14.31 12.27 66.72
C VAL A 88 12.81 12.10 66.55
N GLU A 89 12.05 13.07 67.07
CA GLU A 89 10.68 13.29 66.68
C GLU A 89 10.71 13.53 65.16
N GLY A 90 10.79 12.44 64.39
CA GLY A 90 10.20 12.41 63.08
C GLY A 90 8.76 12.73 63.38
N SER A 91 8.33 13.95 63.08
CA SER A 91 6.95 14.36 63.14
C SER A 91 6.20 13.40 62.22
N ALA A 92 5.79 12.26 62.78
CA ALA A 92 4.80 11.38 62.22
C ALA A 92 3.65 12.31 61.93
N GLY A 93 3.48 12.58 60.63
CA GLY A 93 2.68 13.68 60.13
C GLY A 93 1.35 13.64 60.86
N ARG A 94 1.18 14.58 61.80
CA ARG A 94 -0.13 14.85 62.38
C ARG A 94 -0.99 15.03 61.15
N VAL A 95 -2.02 14.20 60.99
CA VAL A 95 -3.00 14.33 59.92
C VAL A 95 -3.37 15.81 59.90
N GLY A 96 -2.76 16.51 58.94
CA GLY A 96 -2.84 17.94 58.83
C GLY A 96 -4.29 18.30 58.60
N ASP A 97 -4.64 19.53 58.92
CA ASP A 97 -5.93 20.13 58.62
C ASP A 97 -6.61 19.47 57.40
N PRO A 98 -7.90 19.07 57.46
CA PRO A 98 -8.59 18.39 56.36
C PRO A 98 -8.41 19.03 54.96
N GLY A 99 -8.09 20.33 54.90
CA GLY A 99 -7.67 21.01 53.68
C GLY A 99 -6.44 20.43 52.98
N ASP A 100 -5.49 19.85 53.73
CA ASP A 100 -4.24 19.25 53.21
C ASP A 100 -4.50 17.92 52.49
N LEU A 101 -5.40 17.07 53.03
CA LEU A 101 -5.83 15.85 52.34
C LEU A 101 -6.55 16.16 51.02
N VAL A 102 -7.36 17.22 51.00
CA VAL A 102 -8.04 17.69 49.79
C VAL A 102 -7.03 18.28 48.79
N ALA A 103 -6.01 19.01 49.26
CA ALA A 103 -4.95 19.53 48.43
C ALA A 103 -4.13 18.40 47.79
N LEU A 104 -3.76 17.37 48.58
CA LEU A 104 -3.08 16.18 48.09
C LEU A 104 -3.92 15.44 47.04
N ALA A 105 -5.22 15.23 47.29
CA ALA A 105 -6.11 14.58 46.33
C ALA A 105 -6.18 15.35 45.00
N ARG A 106 -6.22 16.69 45.05
CA ARG A 106 -6.16 17.55 43.85
C ARG A 106 -4.83 17.41 43.11
N GLN A 107 -3.71 17.36 43.82
CA GLN A 107 -2.40 17.19 43.22
C GLN A 107 -2.25 15.82 42.53
N VAL A 108 -2.71 14.75 43.16
CA VAL A 108 -2.71 13.40 42.56
C VAL A 108 -3.58 13.37 41.31
N GLN A 109 -4.76 14.00 41.35
CA GLN A 109 -5.63 14.10 40.18
C GLN A 109 -4.94 14.84 39.02
N GLN A 110 -4.32 15.99 39.30
CA GLN A 110 -3.57 16.75 38.29
C GLN A 110 -2.42 15.94 37.69
N ALA A 111 -1.65 15.23 38.52
CA ALA A 111 -0.57 14.37 38.05
C ALA A 111 -1.09 13.27 37.11
N ASN A 112 -2.21 12.63 37.45
CA ASN A 112 -2.86 11.64 36.59
C ASN A 112 -3.31 12.21 35.25
N ASP A 113 -3.85 13.44 35.25
CA ASP A 113 -4.27 14.13 34.03
C ASP A 113 -3.06 14.43 33.12
N PHE A 114 -1.93 14.86 33.69
CA PHE A 114 -0.69 15.06 32.93
C PHE A 114 -0.13 13.75 32.37
N VAL A 115 -0.14 12.67 33.15
CA VAL A 115 0.30 11.34 32.68
C VAL A 115 -0.56 10.88 31.50
N ARG A 116 -1.89 11.03 31.62
CA ARG A 116 -2.83 10.71 30.53
C ARG A 116 -2.55 11.55 29.29
N ALA A 117 -2.43 12.87 29.43
CA ALA A 117 -2.18 13.77 28.31
C ALA A 117 -0.87 13.42 27.59
N ASN A 118 0.20 13.14 28.35
CA ASN A 118 1.50 12.74 27.80
C ASN A 118 1.42 11.39 27.08
N ALA A 119 0.74 10.40 27.67
CA ALA A 119 0.53 9.10 27.05
C ALA A 119 -0.25 9.23 25.73
N CYS A 120 -1.35 10.00 25.72
CA CYS A 120 -2.11 10.26 24.51
C CYS A 120 -1.27 10.94 23.42
N SER A 121 -0.48 11.96 23.78
CA SER A 121 0.41 12.66 22.83
C SER A 121 1.41 11.69 22.17
N LYS A 122 2.06 10.82 22.97
CA LYS A 122 3.01 9.81 22.45
C LYS A 122 2.32 8.77 21.57
N LEU A 123 1.15 8.28 21.97
CA LEU A 123 0.37 7.32 21.18
C LEU A 123 -0.09 7.92 19.85
N THR A 124 -0.44 9.20 19.80
CA THR A 124 -0.76 9.90 18.55
C THR A 124 0.42 9.91 17.57
N VAL A 125 1.64 10.15 18.07
CA VAL A 125 2.85 10.11 17.22
C VAL A 125 3.07 8.69 16.66
N ILE A 126 2.95 7.66 17.50
CA ILE A 126 3.10 6.26 17.08
C ILE A 126 2.02 5.90 16.05
N ALA A 127 0.77 6.30 16.27
CA ALA A 127 -0.32 6.05 15.34
C ALA A 127 -0.06 6.68 13.96
N GLU A 128 0.45 7.92 13.91
CA GLU A 128 0.79 8.55 12.63
C GLU A 128 1.95 7.84 11.93
N GLN A 129 2.96 7.39 12.69
CA GLN A 129 4.07 6.60 12.12
C GLN A 129 3.57 5.27 11.54
N ILE A 130 2.69 4.55 12.25
CA ILE A 130 2.08 3.31 11.74
C ILE A 130 1.31 3.59 10.45
N ARG A 131 0.52 4.67 10.42
CA ARG A 131 -0.26 5.06 9.25
C ARG A 131 0.65 5.36 8.06
N HIS A 132 1.76 6.06 8.30
CA HIS A 132 2.76 6.32 7.27
C HIS A 132 3.37 5.02 6.72
N LEU A 133 3.77 4.09 7.59
CA LEU A 133 4.33 2.80 7.18
C LEU A 133 3.33 1.96 6.38
N GLN A 134 2.05 1.96 6.76
CA GLN A 134 1.00 1.29 6.01
C GLN A 134 0.83 1.87 4.60
N GLU A 135 0.86 3.19 4.46
CA GLU A 135 0.79 3.83 3.15
C GLU A 135 2.02 3.53 2.29
N GLN A 136 3.22 3.51 2.89
CA GLN A 136 4.45 3.08 2.19
C GLN A 136 4.33 1.63 1.69
N ALA A 137 3.87 0.72 2.55
CA ALA A 137 3.68 -0.68 2.18
C ALA A 137 2.67 -0.83 1.03
N ARG A 138 1.56 -0.08 1.07
CA ARG A 138 0.57 -0.07 -0.02
C ARG A 138 1.19 0.37 -1.35
N LYS A 139 1.94 1.46 -1.35
CA LYS A 139 2.62 1.97 -2.56
C LYS A 139 3.59 0.94 -3.15
N VAL A 140 4.39 0.29 -2.32
CA VAL A 140 5.33 -0.75 -2.77
C VAL A 140 4.58 -1.92 -3.43
N LEU A 141 3.45 -2.35 -2.86
CA LEU A 141 2.63 -3.41 -3.45
C LEU A 141 1.99 -2.98 -4.78
N ASP A 142 1.46 -1.76 -4.85
CA ASP A 142 0.87 -1.21 -6.07
C ASP A 142 1.92 -1.09 -7.20
N GLU A 143 3.12 -0.62 -6.86
CA GLU A 143 4.25 -0.54 -7.78
C GLU A 143 4.68 -1.93 -8.27
N ALA A 144 4.84 -2.89 -7.37
CA ALA A 144 5.22 -4.25 -7.72
C ALA A 144 4.17 -4.95 -8.60
N ASN A 145 2.88 -4.78 -8.31
CA ASN A 145 1.79 -5.32 -9.12
C ASN A 145 1.77 -4.69 -10.52
N ARG A 146 1.90 -3.35 -10.60
CA ARG A 146 1.98 -2.65 -11.88
C ARG A 146 3.19 -3.10 -12.70
N ASP A 147 4.35 -3.23 -12.08
CA ASP A 147 5.56 -3.66 -12.75
C ASP A 147 5.45 -5.11 -13.22
N ALA A 148 4.85 -6.02 -12.44
CA ALA A 148 4.56 -7.38 -12.85
C ALA A 148 3.62 -7.41 -14.07
N ASP A 149 2.52 -6.66 -14.02
CA ASP A 149 1.57 -6.52 -15.12
C ASP A 149 2.26 -6.07 -16.41
N LEU A 150 3.07 -5.00 -16.34
CA LEU A 150 3.81 -4.46 -17.49
C LEU A 150 4.88 -5.45 -17.97
N ASN A 151 5.53 -6.19 -17.08
CA ASN A 151 6.45 -7.25 -17.48
C ASN A 151 5.76 -8.37 -18.26
N HIS A 152 4.49 -8.67 -17.95
CA HIS A 152 3.70 -9.68 -18.67
C HIS A 152 3.01 -9.18 -19.94
N VAL A 153 2.91 -7.87 -20.19
CA VAL A 153 2.36 -7.33 -21.45
C VAL A 153 3.13 -7.88 -22.64
N ALA A 154 2.38 -8.37 -23.65
CA ALA A 154 2.93 -8.98 -24.85
C ALA A 154 3.90 -8.05 -25.57
N CYS A 155 5.04 -8.59 -25.99
CA CYS A 155 6.02 -7.87 -26.80
C CYS A 155 6.62 -8.83 -27.82
N ASN A 156 6.72 -8.38 -29.07
CA ASN A 156 7.37 -9.16 -30.13
C ASN A 156 8.91 -9.14 -30.02
N LEU A 157 9.44 -8.32 -29.12
CA LEU A 157 10.87 -8.12 -28.92
C LEU A 157 11.25 -8.43 -27.47
N VAL A 158 12.53 -8.74 -27.26
CA VAL A 158 13.08 -8.83 -25.91
C VAL A 158 13.12 -7.44 -25.28
N LYS A 159 12.54 -7.31 -24.09
CA LYS A 159 12.58 -6.08 -23.31
C LYS A 159 14.00 -5.84 -22.80
N LYS A 160 14.57 -4.68 -23.12
CA LYS A 160 15.92 -4.26 -22.78
C LYS A 160 15.83 -3.05 -21.84
N PRO A 161 16.47 -3.10 -20.67
CA PRO A 161 16.59 -1.93 -19.80
C PRO A 161 17.17 -0.71 -20.52
N GLY A 162 16.76 0.47 -20.08
CA GLY A 162 17.13 1.77 -20.66
C GLY A 162 16.24 2.23 -21.81
N ASN A 163 15.45 1.33 -22.42
CA ASN A 163 14.59 1.67 -23.55
C ASN A 163 13.20 2.12 -23.12
N VAL A 164 12.62 3.00 -23.95
CA VAL A 164 11.21 3.40 -23.86
C VAL A 164 10.37 2.48 -24.74
N TYR A 165 9.25 2.03 -24.17
CA TYR A 165 8.26 1.18 -24.82
C TYR A 165 6.91 1.88 -24.84
N TYR A 166 6.24 1.83 -25.98
CA TYR A 166 4.93 2.41 -26.22
C TYR A 166 3.88 1.30 -26.18
N MET A 167 2.89 1.43 -25.30
CA MET A 167 1.83 0.45 -25.10
C MET A 167 0.62 0.81 -25.96
N TYR A 168 0.08 -0.20 -26.64
CA TYR A 168 -1.10 -0.08 -27.47
C TYR A 168 -2.13 -1.17 -27.14
N ARG A 169 -3.39 -0.93 -27.51
CA ARG A 169 -4.49 -1.88 -27.37
C ARG A 169 -5.05 -2.27 -28.74
N ARG A 170 -5.01 -3.57 -29.05
CA ARG A 170 -5.67 -4.12 -30.25
C ARG A 170 -7.18 -4.04 -30.13
N GLU A 171 -7.87 -4.16 -31.26
CA GLU A 171 -9.34 -4.30 -31.29
C GLU A 171 -9.84 -5.51 -30.48
N SER A 172 -9.02 -6.57 -30.36
CA SER A 172 -9.30 -7.72 -29.49
C SER A 172 -9.22 -7.41 -27.98
N GLY A 173 -8.82 -6.20 -27.59
CA GLY A 173 -8.57 -5.80 -26.20
C GLY A 173 -7.18 -6.16 -25.67
N GLN A 174 -6.37 -6.91 -26.43
CA GLN A 174 -5.03 -7.30 -25.98
C GLN A 174 -4.07 -6.09 -25.97
N ARG A 175 -3.41 -5.89 -24.83
CA ARG A 175 -2.33 -4.90 -24.66
C ARG A 175 -1.01 -5.46 -25.17
N TYR A 176 -0.24 -4.64 -25.89
CA TYR A 176 1.09 -5.01 -26.34
C TYR A 176 2.05 -3.81 -26.37
N PHE A 177 3.35 -4.08 -26.27
CA PHE A 177 4.41 -3.10 -26.35
C PHE A 177 5.05 -3.04 -27.74
N SER A 178 5.46 -1.83 -28.12
CA SER A 178 6.21 -1.47 -29.32
C SER A 178 7.36 -0.53 -28.95
N ILE A 179 8.40 -0.49 -29.80
CA ILE A 179 9.49 0.51 -29.70
C ILE A 179 9.11 1.81 -30.44
N LEU A 180 8.23 1.74 -31.43
CA LEU A 180 7.81 2.89 -32.22
C LEU A 180 6.75 3.70 -31.47
N SER A 181 6.93 5.02 -31.46
CA SER A 181 5.99 5.98 -30.88
C SER A 181 4.78 6.23 -31.77
N PRO A 182 3.67 6.78 -31.24
CA PRO A 182 2.50 7.13 -32.06
C PRO A 182 2.83 8.09 -33.22
N LYS A 183 3.85 8.95 -33.03
CA LYS A 183 4.31 9.92 -34.04
C LYS A 183 5.12 9.25 -35.14
N GLU A 184 5.91 8.23 -34.80
CA GLU A 184 6.74 7.46 -35.75
C GLU A 184 5.93 6.43 -36.53
N TRP A 185 4.79 6.02 -36.00
CA TRP A 185 3.96 5.00 -36.62
C TRP A 185 3.30 5.48 -37.94
N GLY A 186 3.20 6.79 -38.16
CA GLY A 186 2.55 7.40 -39.32
C GLY A 186 1.02 7.26 -39.28
N THR A 187 0.51 6.04 -39.36
CA THR A 187 -0.91 5.69 -39.17
C THR A 187 -1.00 4.67 -38.05
N THR A 188 -1.23 5.13 -36.83
CA THR A 188 -1.31 4.26 -35.64
C THR A 188 -2.39 3.20 -35.85
N PRO A 189 -2.07 1.90 -35.73
CA PRO A 189 -2.99 0.84 -36.10
C PRO A 189 -3.98 0.53 -34.97
N HIS A 190 -3.66 0.99 -33.76
CA HIS A 190 -4.24 0.59 -32.49
C HIS A 190 -4.21 1.78 -31.53
N GLU A 191 -5.10 1.77 -30.56
CA GLU A 191 -5.22 2.82 -29.55
C GLU A 191 -3.96 2.89 -28.69
N PHE A 192 -3.44 4.09 -28.49
CA PHE A 192 -2.29 4.36 -27.64
C PHE A 192 -2.72 4.46 -26.17
N LEU A 193 -2.06 3.70 -25.29
CA LEU A 193 -2.37 3.67 -23.86
C LEU A 193 -1.36 4.42 -23.00
N GLY A 194 -0.11 4.56 -23.46
CA GLY A 194 0.95 5.21 -22.68
C GLY A 194 2.35 4.75 -23.08
N ALA A 195 3.35 5.45 -22.58
CA ALA A 195 4.75 5.14 -22.80
C ALA A 195 5.46 4.92 -21.47
N TYR A 196 6.39 3.96 -21.43
CA TYR A 196 7.07 3.54 -20.21
C TYR A 196 8.53 3.24 -20.51
N LYS A 197 9.45 3.72 -19.69
CA LYS A 197 10.86 3.33 -19.70
C LYS A 197 11.06 2.11 -18.81
N LEU A 198 11.69 1.07 -19.33
CA LEU A 198 12.16 -0.05 -18.53
C LEU A 198 13.48 0.34 -17.87
N GLN A 199 13.52 0.36 -16.55
CA GLN A 199 14.71 0.71 -15.77
C GLN A 199 15.65 -0.49 -15.61
N HIS A 200 16.87 -0.23 -15.13
CA HIS A 200 17.91 -1.26 -14.93
C HIS A 200 17.57 -2.26 -13.83
N ASP A 201 16.73 -1.86 -12.87
CA ASP A 201 16.19 -2.72 -11.81
C ASP A 201 14.93 -3.49 -12.23
N MET A 202 14.58 -3.47 -13.52
CA MET A 202 13.37 -4.06 -14.10
C MET A 202 12.05 -3.39 -13.68
N SER A 203 12.09 -2.24 -13.00
CA SER A 203 10.92 -1.41 -12.74
C SER A 203 10.51 -0.61 -13.97
N TRP A 204 9.24 -0.21 -14.04
CA TRP A 204 8.73 0.60 -15.15
C TRP A 204 8.45 2.03 -14.69
N THR A 205 8.97 3.01 -15.43
CA THR A 205 8.71 4.43 -15.19
C THR A 205 7.82 4.99 -16.30
N PRO A 206 6.66 5.60 -15.98
CA PRO A 206 5.85 6.32 -16.97
C PRO A 206 6.66 7.41 -17.67
N PHE A 207 6.33 7.71 -18.93
CA PHE A 207 7.08 8.64 -19.76
C PHE A 207 7.21 10.04 -19.15
N GLU A 208 6.15 10.49 -18.49
CA GLU A 208 6.04 11.78 -17.81
C GLU A 208 7.01 11.90 -16.63
N ASP A 209 7.40 10.77 -16.03
CA ASP A 209 8.24 10.70 -14.85
C ASP A 209 9.70 10.36 -15.15
N ILE A 210 10.05 10.05 -16.41
CA ILE A 210 11.41 9.61 -16.79
C ILE A 210 12.44 10.65 -16.37
N GLU A 211 12.25 11.91 -16.74
CA GLU A 211 13.24 12.97 -16.48
C GLU A 211 13.48 13.18 -14.99
N ARG A 212 12.38 13.22 -14.21
CA ARG A 212 12.42 13.34 -12.76
C ARG A 212 13.19 12.19 -12.12
N ARG A 213 12.86 10.95 -12.51
CA ARG A 213 13.47 9.74 -11.95
C ARG A 213 14.94 9.60 -12.36
N ASP A 214 15.29 9.91 -13.61
CA ASP A 214 16.67 9.92 -14.08
C ASP A 214 17.52 10.99 -13.32
N ALA A 215 16.94 12.16 -13.03
CA ALA A 215 17.59 13.19 -12.22
C ALA A 215 17.80 12.74 -10.76
N GLU A 216 16.79 12.12 -10.14
CA GLU A 216 16.88 11.53 -8.79
C GLU A 216 17.99 10.47 -8.71
N ILE A 217 18.02 9.54 -9.69
CA ILE A 217 19.06 8.50 -9.79
C ILE A 217 20.44 9.13 -9.96
N THR A 218 20.57 10.14 -10.82
CA THR A 218 21.85 10.85 -11.03
C THR A 218 22.36 11.51 -9.74
N VAL A 219 21.47 12.09 -8.94
CA VAL A 219 21.84 12.66 -7.64
C VAL A 219 22.28 11.56 -6.68
N LEU A 220 21.56 10.43 -6.63
CA LEU A 220 21.88 9.29 -5.78
C LEU A 220 23.23 8.67 -6.13
N GLU A 221 23.53 8.47 -7.43
CA GLU A 221 24.82 7.98 -7.91
C GLU A 221 25.98 8.90 -7.53
N LYS A 222 25.77 10.23 -7.58
CA LYS A 222 26.76 11.21 -7.11
C LYS A 222 27.01 11.11 -5.61
N LEU A 223 26.00 10.78 -4.81
CA LEU A 223 26.16 10.59 -3.37
C LEU A 223 26.88 9.27 -3.06
N LEU A 224 26.52 8.19 -3.74
CA LEU A 224 27.16 6.88 -3.60
C LEU A 224 28.64 6.92 -3.98
N SER A 225 28.97 7.55 -5.12
CA SER A 225 30.34 7.71 -5.59
C SER A 225 31.21 8.59 -4.68
N ARG A 226 30.60 9.50 -3.91
CA ARG A 226 31.30 10.37 -2.95
C ARG A 226 31.70 9.67 -1.64
N GLN A 227 31.22 8.45 -1.38
CA GLN A 227 31.47 7.72 -0.12
C GLN A 227 31.48 8.64 1.11
N ALA A 228 30.32 9.22 1.45
CA ALA A 228 30.08 9.51 2.85
C ALA A 228 29.93 8.14 3.52
N ALA A 229 30.99 7.65 4.16
CA ALA A 229 30.88 6.50 5.04
C ALA A 229 29.85 6.88 6.11
N LEU A 230 28.64 6.33 6.02
CA LEU A 230 27.75 6.35 7.16
C LEU A 230 28.49 5.60 8.27
N PRO A 231 28.64 6.19 9.47
CA PRO A 231 29.27 5.48 10.58
C PRO A 231 28.58 4.12 10.74
N PRO A 232 29.32 3.03 11.05
CA PRO A 232 28.75 1.70 11.12
C PRO A 232 27.56 1.72 12.08
N CYS A 233 26.35 1.53 11.53
CA CYS A 233 25.11 1.43 12.26
C CYS A 233 25.14 0.12 13.06
N THR A 234 25.85 0.13 14.18
CA THR A 234 25.84 -0.97 15.13
C THR A 234 24.65 -0.70 16.04
N GLU A 235 23.51 -1.22 15.60
CA GLU A 235 22.21 -1.29 16.29
C GLU A 235 21.34 -0.01 16.28
N PRO A 236 20.00 -0.17 16.36
CA PRO A 236 19.13 0.93 16.74
C PRO A 236 19.62 1.52 18.07
N ASN A 237 20.07 2.77 18.03
CA ASN A 237 20.58 3.47 19.21
C ASN A 237 19.45 3.70 20.22
N PHE A 238 19.28 2.77 21.15
CA PHE A 238 18.38 2.87 22.30
C PHE A 238 19.06 3.51 23.53
N GLN A 239 20.26 4.11 23.40
CA GLN A 239 21.02 4.69 24.52
C GLN A 239 20.30 5.87 25.21
N GLY A 240 19.25 6.41 24.58
CA GLY A 240 18.35 7.39 25.18
C GLY A 240 17.24 6.81 26.08
N LEU A 241 16.99 5.49 26.05
CA LEU A 241 15.92 4.83 26.81
C LEU A 241 16.38 4.20 28.13
N THR A 242 17.68 4.02 28.32
CA THR A 242 18.25 3.35 29.51
C THR A 242 18.75 4.30 30.60
N LYS A 243 18.58 5.62 30.43
CA LYS A 243 18.82 6.57 31.53
C LYS A 243 17.62 6.57 32.47
N SER A 244 17.48 5.49 33.23
CA SER A 244 16.66 5.42 34.42
C SER A 244 17.27 6.31 35.51
N HIS A 245 16.55 7.37 35.84
CA HIS A 245 16.30 7.89 37.19
C HIS A 245 17.38 7.66 38.25
N GLU A 246 18.05 8.73 38.66
CA GLU A 246 18.48 8.94 40.04
C GLU A 246 17.98 10.31 40.50
#